data_AF-A0A970IT04-F1
#
_entry.id   AF-A0A970IT04-F1
#
_cell.length_a   1.000
_cell.length_b   1.000
_cell.length_c   1.000
_cell.angle_alpha   90.00
_cell.angle_beta   90.00
_cell.angle_gamma   90.00
#
_symmetry.space_group_name_H-M   'P 1'
#
loop_
_entity.id
_entity.type
_entity.pdbx_description
1 polymer ?
#
loop_
_entity_poly.entity_id
_entity_poly.type
_entity_poly.pdbx_seq_one_letter_code
_entity_poly.pdbx_strand_id
1 'polypeptide(L)' 'VIMAAGGFVQGSSIELSADGPIKPPYTAFLQGGVTYDHVKIALMYALEKLDSDGIISI' A
#
# COMPACT_ATOMS: atom_id res chain seq x y z
N VAL A 1 3.90 2.68 -14.15
CA VAL A 1 3.07 2.43 -12.95
C VAL A 1 3.87 1.57 -12.01
N ILE A 2 3.68 1.71 -10.71
CA ILE A 2 4.21 0.78 -9.70
C ILE A 2 3.01 0.12 -9.01
N MET A 3 3.15 -1.15 -8.62
CA MET A 3 2.06 -1.92 -8.01
C MET A 3 2.60 -2.85 -6.92
N ALA A 4 1.92 -2.88 -5.78
CA ALA A 4 2.02 -3.90 -4.75
C ALA A 4 0.78 -4.80 -4.81
N ALA A 5 0.96 -6.07 -5.15
CA ALA A 5 -0.12 -7.04 -5.37
C ALA A 5 0.25 -8.43 -4.83
N GLY A 6 0.60 -8.50 -3.54
CA GLY A 6 1.02 -9.73 -2.86
C GLY A 6 -0.13 -10.62 -2.37
N GLY A 7 -1.19 -10.75 -3.18
CA GLY A 7 -2.36 -11.56 -2.84
C GLY A 7 -2.21 -13.06 -3.16
N PHE A 8 -3.11 -13.87 -2.63
CA PHE A 8 -3.24 -15.30 -2.91
C PHE A 8 -3.75 -15.56 -4.33
N VAL A 9 -4.70 -14.75 -4.80
CA VAL A 9 -5.25 -14.84 -6.15
C VAL A 9 -4.69 -13.72 -7.02
N GLN A 10 -4.12 -14.10 -8.17
CA GLN A 10 -3.51 -13.15 -9.09
C GLN A 10 -4.56 -12.15 -9.62
N GLY A 11 -4.27 -10.85 -9.48
CA GLY A 11 -5.15 -9.77 -9.94
C GLY A 11 -6.37 -9.50 -9.05
N SER A 12 -6.42 -10.11 -7.87
CA SER A 12 -7.49 -9.89 -6.90
C SER A 12 -7.39 -8.49 -6.27
N SER A 13 -8.37 -7.62 -6.57
CA SER A 13 -8.48 -6.28 -5.96
C SER A 13 -9.27 -6.28 -4.64
N ILE A 14 -9.85 -7.42 -4.24
CA ILE A 14 -10.47 -7.56 -2.91
C ILE A 14 -9.41 -7.81 -1.83
N GLU A 15 -8.25 -8.31 -2.22
CA GLU A 15 -7.06 -8.42 -1.39
C GLU A 15 -6.31 -7.08 -1.36
N LEU A 16 -5.55 -6.85 -0.29
CA LEU A 16 -4.85 -5.59 -0.11
C LEU A 16 -3.88 -5.35 -1.26
N SER A 17 -4.06 -4.23 -1.96
CA SER A 17 -3.21 -3.82 -3.07
C SER A 17 -3.05 -2.31 -3.10
N ALA A 18 -1.94 -1.87 -3.68
CA ALA A 18 -1.68 -0.46 -3.92
C ALA A 18 -1.01 -0.26 -5.27
N ASP A 19 -1.43 0.75 -6.02
CA ASP A 19 -0.81 1.10 -7.30
C ASP A 19 -0.89 2.59 -7.60
N GLY A 20 -0.05 3.06 -8.51
CA GLY A 20 -0.03 4.46 -8.90
C GLY A 20 0.89 4.76 -10.08
N PRO A 21 0.65 5.87 -10.80
CA PRO A 21 1.53 6.32 -11.84
C PRO A 21 2.81 6.96 -11.25
N ILE A 22 3.97 6.65 -11.83
CA ILE A 22 5.25 7.29 -11.49
C ILE A 22 5.34 8.62 -12.25
N LYS A 23 4.44 9.55 -11.94
CA LYS A 23 4.41 10.91 -12.47
C LYS A 23 3.74 11.85 -11.47
N PRO A 24 4.10 13.15 -11.42
CA PRO A 24 3.43 14.12 -10.57
C PRO A 24 1.90 14.12 -10.78
N PRO A 25 1.09 14.20 -9.70
CA PRO A 25 1.46 14.42 -8.29
C PRO A 25 1.79 13.14 -7.49
N TYR A 26 2.20 12.04 -8.15
CA TYR A 26 2.60 10.76 -7.55
C TYR A 26 1.54 10.11 -6.64
N THR A 27 0.26 10.26 -7.00
CA THR A 27 -0.85 9.67 -6.25
C THR A 27 -0.78 8.15 -6.25
N ALA A 28 -0.83 7.54 -5.07
CA ALA A 28 -1.04 6.11 -4.90
C ALA A 28 -2.50 5.83 -4.53
N PHE A 29 -3.07 4.78 -5.10
CA PHE A 29 -4.39 4.25 -4.79
C PHE A 29 -4.22 3.00 -3.94
N LEU A 30 -4.80 2.99 -2.75
CA LEU A 30 -4.84 1.85 -1.84
C LEU A 30 -6.25 1.29 -1.80
N GLN A 31 -6.39 -0.02 -1.99
CA GLN A 31 -7.70 -0.68 -2.00
C GLN A 31 -7.60 -2.14 -1.55
N GLY A 32 -8.77 -2.73 -1.29
CA GLY A 32 -8.89 -4.09 -0.83
C GLY A 32 -8.45 -4.29 0.62
N GLY A 33 -8.47 -5.55 1.05
CA GLY A 33 -8.27 -5.95 2.44
C GLY A 33 -9.36 -6.89 2.90
N VAL A 34 -9.06 -8.19 2.90
CA VAL A 34 -10.01 -9.23 3.32
C VAL A 34 -10.33 -9.13 4.82
N THR A 35 -9.35 -8.70 5.62
CA THR A 35 -9.52 -8.44 7.06
C THR A 35 -8.99 -7.06 7.41
N TYR A 36 -9.72 -6.36 8.28
CA TYR A 36 -9.33 -5.03 8.75
C TYR A 36 -7.95 -5.03 9.42
N ASP A 37 -7.65 -6.03 10.24
CA ASP A 37 -6.40 -6.13 10.97
C ASP A 37 -5.19 -6.23 10.03
N HIS A 38 -5.32 -7.00 8.94
CA HIS A 38 -4.26 -7.10 7.93
C HIS A 38 -3.96 -5.74 7.29
N VAL A 39 -5.00 -4.99 6.92
CA VAL A 39 -4.84 -3.64 6.33
C VAL A 39 -4.19 -2.69 7.33
N LYS A 40 -4.63 -2.71 8.59
CA LYS A 40 -4.08 -1.85 9.63
C LYS A 40 -2.60 -2.13 9.87
N ILE A 41 -2.21 -3.39 9.98
CA ILE A 41 -0.81 -3.79 10.17
C ILE A 41 0.04 -3.35 8.96
N ALA A 42 -0.44 -3.61 7.74
CA ALA A 42 0.28 -3.24 6.52
C ALA A 42 0.48 -1.71 6.40
N LEU A 43 -0.54 -0.92 6.75
CA LEU A 43 -0.45 0.54 6.79
C LEU A 43 0.54 1.04 7.84
N MET A 44 0.50 0.47 9.04
CA MET A 44 1.46 0.81 10.10
C MET A 44 2.90 0.56 9.65
N TYR A 45 3.17 -0.60 9.03
CA TYR A 45 4.50 -0.93 8.51
C TYR A 45 4.93 0.00 7.37
N ALA A 46 4.02 0.35 6.45
CA ALA A 46 4.31 1.28 5.37
C ALA A 46 4.68 2.68 5.90
N LEU A 47 3.93 3.16 6.90
CA LEU A 47 4.18 4.44 7.55
C LEU A 47 5.49 4.45 8.35
N GLU A 48 5.75 3.40 9.15
CA GLU A 48 7.01 3.23 9.88
C GLU A 48 8.21 3.20 8.92
N LYS A 49 8.06 2.55 7.75
CA LYS A 49 9.11 2.53 6.74
C LYS A 49 9.39 3.92 6.17
N LEU A 50 8.35 4.70 5.87
CA LEU A 50 8.52 6.08 5.38
C LEU A 50 9.13 7.01 6.43
N ASP A 51 8.77 6.82 7.71
CA ASP A 51 9.34 7.59 8.82
C ASP A 51 10.82 7.25 9.04
N SER A 52 11.17 5.95 9.07
CA SER A 52 12.56 5.50 9.19
C SER A 52 13.46 5.91 8.02
N ASP A 53 12.89 6.09 6.82
CA ASP A 53 13.58 6.63 5.65
C ASP A 53 13.65 8.17 5.64
N GLY A 54 13.05 8.85 6.63
CA GLY A 54 13.04 10.31 6.76
C GLY A 54 12.16 11.03 5.73
N ILE A 55 11.21 10.33 5.11
CA ILE A 55 10.30 10.88 4.10
C ILE A 55 9.12 11.61 4.76
N ILE A 56 8.68 11.10 5.90
CA ILE A 56 7.64 11.70 6.76
C ILE A 56 8.14 11.79 8.20
N SER A 57 7.39 12.48 9.07
CA SER A 57 7.62 12.50 10.52
C SER A 57 6.28 12.33 11.22
N ILE A 58 6.10 11.21 11.91
CA ILE A 58 4.86 10.83 12.62
C ILE A 58 5.15 10.07 13.91
#